data_AF-A0A5C8FMS2-F1
#
_entry.id   AF-A0A5C8FMS2-F1
#
_cell.length_a   1.000
_cell.length_b   1.000
_cell.length_c   1.000
_cell.angle_alpha   90.00
_cell.angle_beta   90.00
_cell.angle_gamma   90.00
#
_symmetry.space_group_name_H-M   'P 1'
#
loop_
_entity.id
_entity.type
_entity.pdbx_description
1 polymer ?
#
loop_
_entity_poly.entity_id
_entity_poly.type
_entity_poly.pdbx_seq_one_letter_code
_entity_poly.pdbx_strand_id
1 'polypeptide(L)'
;MFDLYEELTKIEILLSKEIEVYKILLEDEEKKVNSIINTRLQDIHLYCEHQNDKMNEANELRKMRENIIDIIILNRFPHLSETATLSDIIRKIPLNKTSKISAMRLELVTLIARLRHLNKLSPKLFDETFSFFKDMKEVLYSSKKVGYNNKGKEYVFNRKLSALINKQV
;
A
#
# COMPACT_ATOMS: atom_id res chain seq x y z
N MET A 1 -3.78 -4.19 -41.11
CA MET A 1 -5.14 -3.65 -40.86
C MET A 1 -5.30 -3.56 -39.35
N PHE A 2 -5.72 -2.42 -38.80
CA PHE A 2 -5.87 -2.28 -37.34
C PHE A 2 -7.09 -3.07 -36.84
N ASP A 3 -6.88 -4.02 -35.93
CA ASP A 3 -7.96 -4.76 -35.27
C ASP A 3 -8.19 -4.25 -33.85
N LEU A 4 -9.34 -3.61 -33.64
CA LEU A 4 -9.72 -3.07 -32.34
C LEU A 4 -9.93 -4.19 -31.31
N TYR A 5 -10.45 -5.34 -31.73
CA TYR A 5 -10.78 -6.42 -30.81
C TYR A 5 -9.51 -7.09 -30.27
N GLU A 6 -8.48 -7.23 -31.11
CA GLU A 6 -7.17 -7.72 -30.69
C GLU A 6 -6.55 -6.79 -29.64
N GLU A 7 -6.55 -5.47 -29.88
CA GLU A 7 -5.98 -4.50 -28.93
C GLU A 7 -6.78 -4.44 -27.60
N LEU A 8 -8.11 -4.53 -27.65
CA LEU A 8 -8.93 -4.63 -26.44
C LEU A 8 -8.62 -5.91 -25.64
N THR A 9 -8.36 -7.02 -26.32
CA THR A 9 -7.98 -8.28 -25.66
C THR A 9 -6.63 -8.15 -24.95
N LYS A 10 -5.66 -7.44 -25.56
CA LYS A 10 -4.38 -7.14 -24.90
C LYS A 10 -4.57 -6.27 -23.66
N ILE A 11 -5.46 -5.27 -23.71
CA ILE A 11 -5.83 -4.46 -22.54
C ILE A 11 -6.42 -5.33 -21.43
N GLU A 12 -7.31 -6.27 -21.74
CA GLU A 12 -7.87 -7.19 -20.74
C GLU A 12 -6.78 -8.01 -20.05
N ILE A 13 -5.84 -8.57 -20.81
CA ILE A 13 -4.73 -9.37 -20.28
C ILE A 13 -3.87 -8.50 -19.34
N LEU A 14 -3.52 -7.29 -19.75
CA LEU A 14 -2.71 -6.37 -18.93
C LEU A 14 -3.45 -5.95 -17.66
N LEU A 15 -4.74 -5.62 -17.75
CA LEU A 15 -5.56 -5.32 -16.57
C LEU A 15 -5.63 -6.50 -15.61
N SER A 16 -5.75 -7.73 -16.11
CA SER A 16 -5.77 -8.94 -15.28
C SER A 16 -4.49 -9.05 -14.46
N LYS A 17 -3.33 -8.91 -15.12
CA LYS A 17 -2.02 -8.97 -14.48
C LYS A 17 -1.83 -7.84 -13.47
N GLU A 18 -2.23 -6.62 -13.82
CA GLU A 18 -2.17 -5.51 -12.87
C GLU A 18 -3.01 -5.79 -11.61
N ILE A 19 -4.23 -6.28 -11.77
CA ILE A 19 -5.10 -6.63 -10.64
C ILE A 19 -4.42 -7.66 -9.72
N GLU A 20 -3.80 -8.69 -10.27
CA GLU A 20 -3.06 -9.70 -9.50
C GLU A 20 -1.91 -9.06 -8.70
N VAL A 21 -1.11 -8.21 -9.36
CA VAL A 21 0.00 -7.50 -8.70
C VAL A 21 -0.52 -6.58 -7.59
N TYR A 22 -1.59 -5.82 -7.83
CA TYR A 22 -2.17 -4.93 -6.83
C TYR A 22 -2.83 -5.68 -5.66
N LYS A 23 -3.34 -6.90 -5.87
CA LYS A 23 -3.81 -7.76 -4.78
C LYS A 23 -2.65 -8.20 -3.88
N ILE A 24 -1.51 -8.58 -4.47
CA ILE A 24 -0.30 -8.93 -3.73
C ILE A 24 0.21 -7.72 -2.92
N LEU A 25 0.31 -6.55 -3.55
CA LEU A 25 0.71 -5.32 -2.87
C LEU A 25 -0.19 -5.00 -1.67
N LEU A 26 -1.50 -5.18 -1.84
CA LEU A 26 -2.48 -4.96 -0.78
C LEU A 26 -2.29 -5.94 0.38
N GLU A 27 -2.11 -7.22 0.07
CA GLU A 27 -1.87 -8.25 1.08
C GLU A 27 -0.60 -7.96 1.90
N ASP A 28 0.49 -7.55 1.25
CA ASP A 28 1.72 -7.18 1.93
C ASP A 28 1.56 -5.94 2.82
N GLU A 29 0.78 -4.95 2.35
CA GLU A 29 0.51 -3.74 3.15
C GLU A 29 -0.32 -4.08 4.39
N GLU A 30 -1.31 -4.97 4.25
CA GLU A 30 -2.12 -5.45 5.37
C GLU A 30 -1.30 -6.25 6.37
N LYS A 31 -0.40 -7.13 5.89
CA LYS A 31 0.55 -7.84 6.75
C LYS A 31 1.46 -6.88 7.48
N LYS A 32 1.98 -5.85 6.81
CA LYS A 32 2.82 -4.82 7.42
C LYS A 32 2.08 -4.06 8.52
N VAL A 33 0.86 -3.58 8.24
CA VAL A 33 0.00 -2.90 9.24
C VAL A 33 -0.22 -3.80 10.46
N ASN A 34 -0.59 -5.06 10.25
CA ASN A 34 -0.80 -6.02 11.34
C ASN A 34 0.48 -6.30 12.14
N SER A 35 1.63 -6.37 11.48
CA SER A 35 2.93 -6.56 12.15
C SER A 35 3.31 -5.37 13.01
N ILE A 36 3.03 -4.14 12.58
CA ILE A 36 3.24 -2.92 13.39
C ILE A 36 2.34 -2.96 14.63
N ILE A 37 1.04 -3.20 14.46
CA ILE A 37 0.06 -3.28 15.56
C ILE A 37 0.47 -4.34 16.59
N ASN A 38 0.93 -5.50 16.13
CA ASN A 38 1.35 -6.60 17.00
C ASN A 38 2.80 -6.46 17.50
N THR A 39 3.48 -5.34 17.23
CA THR A 39 4.88 -5.08 17.61
C THR A 39 5.89 -6.11 17.09
N ARG A 40 5.55 -6.83 16.03
CA ARG A 40 6.41 -7.83 15.36
C ARG A 40 7.13 -7.20 14.18
N LEU A 41 8.19 -6.43 14.45
CA LEU A 41 8.85 -5.61 13.44
C LEU A 41 9.90 -6.35 12.57
N GLN A 42 10.20 -7.61 12.88
CA GLN A 42 11.32 -8.36 12.29
C GLN A 42 11.18 -8.53 10.77
N ASP A 43 9.96 -8.81 10.29
CA ASP A 43 9.72 -9.18 8.89
C ASP A 43 9.24 -8.00 8.03
N ILE A 44 9.13 -6.80 8.60
CA ILE A 44 8.62 -5.61 7.90
C ILE A 44 9.45 -5.27 6.66
N HIS A 45 10.77 -5.45 6.74
CA HIS A 45 11.68 -5.18 5.63
C HIS A 45 11.39 -6.10 4.43
N LEU A 46 11.05 -7.37 4.65
CA LEU A 46 10.71 -8.32 3.59
C LEU A 46 9.46 -7.88 2.81
N TYR A 47 8.44 -7.38 3.52
CA TYR A 47 7.25 -6.84 2.87
C TYR A 47 7.58 -5.58 2.06
N CYS A 48 8.44 -4.69 2.57
CA CYS A 48 8.85 -3.50 1.83
C CYS A 48 9.63 -3.84 0.56
N GLU A 49 10.55 -4.81 0.61
CA GLU A 49 11.33 -5.26 -0.55
C GLU A 49 10.41 -5.87 -1.61
N HIS A 50 9.55 -6.81 -1.22
CA HIS A 50 8.60 -7.44 -2.14
C HIS A 50 7.62 -6.42 -2.75
N GLN A 51 7.16 -5.44 -1.97
CA GLN A 51 6.33 -4.35 -2.47
C GLN A 51 7.06 -3.49 -3.51
N ASN A 52 8.36 -3.24 -3.33
CA ASN A 52 9.14 -2.47 -4.29
C ASN A 52 9.26 -3.21 -5.63
N ASP A 53 9.53 -4.52 -5.60
CA ASP A 53 9.59 -5.35 -6.79
C ASP A 53 8.25 -5.39 -7.52
N LYS A 54 7.16 -5.59 -6.77
CA LYS A 54 5.80 -5.61 -7.31
C LYS A 54 5.36 -4.25 -7.86
N MET A 55 5.82 -3.14 -7.26
CA MET A 55 5.55 -1.80 -7.77
C MET A 55 6.25 -1.55 -9.11
N ASN A 56 7.47 -2.08 -9.29
CA ASN A 56 8.16 -2.02 -10.58
C ASN A 56 7.40 -2.81 -11.65
N GLU A 57 6.95 -4.02 -11.32
CA GLU A 57 6.11 -4.85 -12.20
C GLU A 57 4.81 -4.12 -12.60
N ALA A 58 4.10 -3.52 -11.62
CA ALA A 58 2.88 -2.75 -11.87
C ALA A 58 3.13 -1.54 -12.79
N ASN A 59 4.27 -0.86 -12.64
CA ASN A 59 4.62 0.28 -13.48
C ASN A 59 4.89 -0.12 -14.93
N GLU A 60 5.58 -1.24 -15.17
CA GLU A 60 5.82 -1.72 -16.53
C GLU A 60 4.53 -2.19 -17.21
N LEU A 61 3.65 -2.89 -16.47
CA LEU A 61 2.32 -3.27 -16.96
C LEU A 61 1.49 -2.03 -17.34
N ARG A 62 1.53 -0.98 -16.50
CA ARG A 62 0.84 0.28 -16.77
C ARG A 62 1.34 0.95 -18.03
N LYS A 63 2.66 1.07 -18.22
CA LYS A 63 3.25 1.64 -19.44
C LYS A 63 2.84 0.86 -20.68
N MET A 64 2.88 -0.47 -20.63
CA MET A 64 2.44 -1.31 -21.74
C MET A 64 0.96 -1.07 -22.07
N ARG A 65 0.11 -0.92 -21.05
CA ARG A 65 -1.32 -0.63 -21.26
C ARG A 65 -1.55 0.77 -21.84
N GLU A 66 -0.85 1.78 -21.33
CA GLU A 66 -0.90 3.16 -21.85
C GLU A 66 -0.50 3.19 -23.33
N ASN A 67 0.57 2.48 -23.72
CA ASN A 67 0.96 2.38 -25.13
C ASN A 67 -0.15 1.78 -26.03
N ILE A 68 -0.87 0.76 -25.56
CA ILE A 68 -1.98 0.17 -26.33
C ILE A 68 -3.17 1.13 -26.41
N ILE A 69 -3.46 1.85 -25.33
CA ILE A 69 -4.48 2.90 -25.29
C ILE A 69 -4.17 3.97 -26.36
N ASP A 70 -2.91 4.42 -26.43
CA ASP A 70 -2.47 5.41 -27.41
C ASP A 70 -2.63 4.89 -28.84
N ILE A 71 -2.22 3.63 -29.10
CA ILE A 71 -2.40 2.99 -30.42
C ILE A 71 -3.89 2.94 -30.80
N ILE A 72 -4.79 2.60 -29.87
CA ILE A 72 -6.24 2.58 -30.12
C ILE A 72 -6.76 3.99 -30.44
N ILE A 73 -6.34 5.00 -29.66
CA ILE A 73 -6.75 6.40 -29.86
C ILE A 73 -6.32 6.86 -31.25
N LEU A 74 -5.06 6.69 -31.60
CA LEU A 74 -4.52 7.12 -32.89
C LEU A 74 -5.24 6.48 -34.09
N ASN A 75 -5.60 5.19 -33.99
CA ASN A 75 -6.17 4.44 -35.11
C ASN A 75 -7.71 4.47 -35.20
N ARG A 76 -8.42 4.64 -34.08
CA ARG A 76 -9.90 4.57 -34.04
C ARG A 76 -10.58 5.83 -33.55
N PHE A 77 -9.91 6.61 -32.73
CA PHE A 77 -10.49 7.78 -32.09
C PHE A 77 -9.58 9.00 -32.21
N PRO A 78 -9.15 9.40 -33.43
CA PRO A 78 -8.16 10.47 -33.63
C PRO A 78 -8.68 11.86 -33.20
N HIS A 79 -9.98 11.97 -32.93
CA HIS A 79 -10.63 13.17 -32.41
C HIS A 79 -10.57 13.29 -30.87
N LEU A 80 -10.10 12.24 -30.18
CA LEU A 80 -9.85 12.30 -28.74
C LEU A 80 -8.53 13.04 -28.47
N SER A 81 -8.46 13.72 -27.33
CA SER A 81 -7.23 14.35 -26.84
C SER A 81 -6.13 13.29 -26.62
N GLU A 82 -4.87 13.70 -26.75
CA GLU A 82 -3.70 12.91 -26.32
C GLU A 82 -3.75 12.51 -24.84
N THR A 83 -4.58 13.17 -24.03
CA THR A 83 -4.80 12.85 -22.62
C THR A 83 -6.01 11.92 -22.39
N ALA A 84 -6.61 11.38 -23.45
CA ALA A 84 -7.78 10.54 -23.34
C ALA A 84 -7.47 9.23 -22.62
N THR A 85 -8.39 8.85 -21.73
CA THR A 85 -8.20 7.72 -20.83
C THR A 85 -8.88 6.46 -21.38
N LEU A 86 -8.57 5.31 -20.78
CA LEU A 86 -9.31 4.07 -21.03
C LEU A 86 -10.83 4.23 -20.85
N SER A 87 -11.27 5.12 -19.95
CA SER A 87 -12.69 5.41 -19.75
C SER A 87 -13.33 6.11 -20.95
N ASP A 88 -12.58 6.96 -21.63
CA ASP A 88 -13.04 7.68 -22.81
C ASP A 88 -13.18 6.73 -24.00
N ILE A 89 -12.24 5.79 -24.15
CA ILE A 89 -12.33 4.70 -25.13
C ILE A 89 -13.56 3.82 -24.85
N ILE A 90 -13.74 3.35 -23.60
CA ILE A 90 -14.85 2.45 -23.24
C ILE A 90 -16.22 3.06 -23.55
N ARG A 91 -16.39 4.38 -23.36
CA ARG A 91 -17.65 5.10 -23.65
C ARG A 91 -18.00 5.14 -25.13
N LYS A 92 -17.02 4.95 -26.02
CA LYS A 92 -17.21 5.01 -27.48
C LYS A 92 -17.45 3.64 -28.11
N ILE A 93 -17.33 2.55 -27.35
CA ILE A 93 -17.46 1.17 -27.83
C ILE A 93 -18.70 0.54 -27.21
N PRO A 94 -19.47 -0.30 -27.94
CA PRO A 94 -20.64 -1.00 -27.40
C PRO A 94 -20.35 -1.75 -26.10
N LEU A 95 -21.27 -1.66 -25.14
CA LEU A 95 -21.11 -2.18 -23.78
C LEU A 95 -20.81 -3.69 -23.74
N ASN A 96 -21.42 -4.47 -24.63
CA ASN A 96 -21.20 -5.91 -24.71
C ASN A 96 -19.75 -6.30 -25.03
N LYS A 97 -18.96 -5.37 -25.61
CA LYS A 97 -17.54 -5.57 -25.92
C LYS A 97 -16.60 -5.00 -24.86
N THR A 98 -17.09 -4.19 -23.93
CA THR A 98 -16.26 -3.48 -22.93
C THR A 98 -16.65 -3.74 -21.49
N SER A 99 -17.70 -4.53 -21.24
CA SER A 99 -18.21 -4.85 -19.90
C SER A 99 -17.11 -5.42 -18.99
N LYS A 100 -16.32 -6.37 -19.49
CA LYS A 100 -15.22 -7.00 -18.76
C LYS A 100 -14.10 -6.00 -18.43
N ILE A 101 -13.63 -5.25 -19.42
CA ILE A 101 -12.62 -4.17 -19.22
C ILE A 101 -13.13 -3.16 -18.18
N SER A 102 -14.41 -2.76 -18.25
CA SER A 102 -14.99 -1.80 -17.31
C SER A 102 -15.02 -2.35 -15.88
N ALA A 103 -15.36 -3.63 -15.71
CA ALA A 103 -15.34 -4.29 -14.39
C ALA A 103 -13.91 -4.36 -13.83
N MET A 104 -12.94 -4.79 -14.64
CA MET A 104 -11.53 -4.88 -14.25
C MET A 104 -10.96 -3.49 -13.89
N ARG A 105 -11.30 -2.45 -14.66
CA ARG A 105 -10.93 -1.07 -14.34
C ARG A 105 -11.47 -0.65 -12.97
N LEU A 106 -12.73 -0.97 -12.66
CA LEU A 106 -13.34 -0.63 -11.39
C LEU A 106 -12.68 -1.37 -10.22
N GLU A 107 -12.37 -2.65 -10.40
CA GLU A 107 -11.63 -3.46 -9.41
C GLU A 107 -10.26 -2.84 -9.13
N LEU A 108 -9.51 -2.50 -10.18
CA LEU A 108 -8.20 -1.87 -10.06
C LEU A 108 -8.26 -0.52 -9.32
N VAL A 109 -9.24 0.33 -9.64
CA VAL A 109 -9.46 1.61 -8.94
C VAL A 109 -9.74 1.39 -7.45
N THR A 110 -10.52 0.36 -7.13
CA THR A 110 -10.87 0.02 -5.74
C THR A 110 -9.66 -0.48 -4.96
N LEU A 111 -8.84 -1.34 -5.57
CA LEU A 111 -7.58 -1.82 -4.97
C LEU A 111 -6.62 -0.67 -4.69
N ILE A 112 -6.41 0.23 -5.67
CA ILE A 112 -5.53 1.40 -5.53
C ILE A 112 -6.05 2.34 -4.42
N ALA A 113 -7.37 2.55 -4.33
CA ALA A 113 -7.95 3.37 -3.28
C ALA A 113 -7.70 2.79 -1.89
N ARG A 114 -7.85 1.47 -1.71
CA ARG A 114 -7.59 0.78 -0.45
C ARG A 114 -6.10 0.82 -0.08
N LEU A 115 -5.22 0.55 -1.03
CA LEU A 115 -3.77 0.68 -0.85
C LEU A 115 -3.36 2.10 -0.45
N ARG A 116 -3.92 3.13 -1.08
CA ARG A 116 -3.66 4.53 -0.72
C ARG A 116 -4.07 4.83 0.72
N HIS A 117 -5.19 4.26 1.18
CA HIS A 117 -5.63 4.41 2.56
C HIS A 117 -4.63 3.77 3.53
N LEU A 118 -4.22 2.53 3.29
CA LEU A 118 -3.26 1.83 4.14
C LEU A 118 -1.88 2.50 4.13
N ASN A 119 -1.38 2.90 2.97
CA ASN A 119 -0.12 3.63 2.84
C ASN A 119 -0.10 4.98 3.59
N LYS A 120 -1.27 5.58 3.83
CA LYS A 120 -1.41 6.78 4.68
C LYS A 120 -1.46 6.44 6.18
N LEU A 121 -1.94 5.24 6.52
CA LEU A 121 -2.06 4.75 7.89
C LEU A 121 -0.73 4.19 8.41
N SER A 122 -0.03 3.39 7.63
CA SER A 122 1.19 2.68 8.05
C SER A 122 2.27 3.60 8.64
N PRO A 123 2.62 4.76 8.03
CA PRO A 123 3.61 5.67 8.62
C PRO A 123 3.19 6.19 10.00
N LYS A 124 1.89 6.49 10.19
CA LYS A 124 1.38 6.96 11.48
C LYS A 124 1.48 5.88 12.55
N LEU A 125 1.16 4.64 12.20
CA LEU A 125 1.31 3.50 13.09
C LEU A 125 2.78 3.28 13.47
N PHE A 126 3.71 3.48 12.53
CA PHE A 126 5.15 3.45 12.84
C PHE A 126 5.56 4.56 13.81
N ASP A 127 5.11 5.79 13.59
CA ASP A 127 5.45 6.93 14.46
C ASP A 127 4.94 6.69 15.89
N GLU A 128 3.70 6.22 16.04
CA GLU A 128 3.11 5.87 17.33
C GLU A 128 3.87 4.71 18.01
N THR A 129 4.19 3.66 17.25
CA THR A 129 4.94 2.50 17.75
C THR A 129 6.35 2.91 18.21
N PHE A 130 7.02 3.78 17.46
CA PHE A 130 8.35 4.28 17.81
C PHE A 130 8.31 5.16 19.06
N SER A 131 7.29 6.02 19.19
CA SER A 131 7.07 6.82 20.41
C SER A 131 6.90 5.91 21.63
N PHE A 132 6.10 4.85 21.49
CA PHE A 132 5.91 3.86 22.55
C PHE A 132 7.22 3.19 22.96
N PHE A 133 8.02 2.73 22.00
CA PHE A 133 9.33 2.12 22.29
C PHE A 133 10.31 3.10 22.93
N LYS A 134 10.28 4.37 22.54
CA LYS A 134 11.09 5.43 23.14
C LYS A 134 10.72 5.62 24.62
N ASP A 135 9.43 5.75 24.92
CA ASP A 135 8.93 5.89 26.29
C ASP A 135 9.34 4.67 27.15
N MET A 136 9.17 3.47 26.60
CA MET A 136 9.59 2.22 27.27
C MET A 136 11.09 2.19 27.55
N LYS A 137 11.91 2.62 26.58
CA LYS A 137 13.38 2.71 26.74
C LYS A 137 13.78 3.73 27.81
N GLU A 138 13.13 4.89 27.86
CA GLU A 138 13.37 5.90 28.90
C GLU A 138 13.04 5.36 30.29
N VAL A 139 11.93 4.64 30.43
CA VAL A 139 11.54 3.94 31.65
C VAL A 139 12.59 2.92 32.09
N LEU A 140 13.09 2.09 31.16
CA LEU A 140 14.13 1.10 31.46
C LEU A 140 15.48 1.73 31.83
N TYR A 141 15.86 2.85 31.24
CA TYR A 141 17.10 3.54 31.64
C TYR A 141 16.98 4.21 32.99
N SER A 142 15.84 4.80 33.27
CA SER A 142 15.60 5.38 34.58
C SER A 142 15.54 4.28 35.65
N SER A 143 14.96 3.10 35.37
CA SER A 143 14.84 1.98 36.33
C SER A 143 16.18 1.39 36.78
N LYS A 144 17.24 1.51 35.96
CA LYS A 144 18.62 1.17 36.38
C LYS A 144 19.14 2.02 37.55
N LYS A 145 18.48 3.13 37.89
CA LYS A 145 18.82 4.00 39.03
C LYS A 145 18.02 3.67 40.31
N VAL A 146 17.21 2.61 40.29
CA VAL A 146 16.46 2.16 41.47
C VAL A 146 17.37 1.29 42.33
N GLY A 147 17.53 1.68 43.60
CA GLY A 147 18.39 1.00 44.55
C GLY A 147 18.74 1.89 45.73
N TYR A 148 19.47 1.34 46.69
CA TYR A 148 20.01 2.09 47.82
C TYR A 148 21.40 2.63 47.47
N ASN A 149 21.68 3.89 47.80
CA ASN A 149 23.07 4.34 47.84
C ASN A 149 23.81 3.67 49.02
N ASN A 150 25.13 3.84 49.09
CA ASN A 150 25.96 3.30 50.18
C ASN A 150 25.58 3.81 51.60
N LYS A 151 24.61 4.72 51.71
CA LYS A 151 24.05 5.24 52.97
C LYS A 151 22.64 4.71 53.26
N GLY A 152 22.16 3.71 52.50
CA GLY A 152 20.82 3.14 52.69
C GLY A 152 19.68 4.09 52.28
N LYS A 153 19.95 5.11 51.45
CA LYS A 153 18.91 6.00 50.93
C LYS A 153 18.40 5.47 49.59
N GLU A 154 17.12 5.15 49.54
CA GLU A 154 16.44 4.66 48.35
C GLU A 154 16.31 5.78 47.30
N TYR A 155 16.72 5.49 46.07
CA TYR A 155 16.34 6.30 44.91
C TYR A 155 14.96 5.86 44.42
N VAL A 156 13.91 6.46 44.96
CA VAL A 156 12.53 6.12 44.60
C VAL A 156 12.15 6.74 43.25
N PHE A 157 11.54 5.93 42.40
CA PHE A 157 10.98 6.34 41.12
C PHE A 157 9.80 7.28 41.26
N ASN A 158 9.79 8.37 40.49
CA ASN A 158 8.68 9.30 40.45
C ASN A 158 7.60 8.80 39.47
N ARG A 159 6.52 8.19 40.02
CA ARG A 159 5.13 7.97 39.51
C ARG A 159 4.80 7.58 38.05
N LYS A 160 5.70 7.64 37.06
CA LYS A 160 5.36 7.41 35.64
C LYS A 160 5.21 5.94 35.24
N LEU A 161 5.83 5.01 35.97
CA LEU A 161 5.84 3.57 35.64
C LEU A 161 4.45 2.92 35.89
N SER A 162 3.77 3.34 36.96
CA SER A 162 2.41 2.86 37.32
C SER A 162 1.36 3.24 36.26
N ALA A 163 1.54 4.38 35.60
CA ALA A 163 0.60 4.88 34.59
C ALA A 163 0.73 4.15 33.23
N LEU A 164 1.91 3.57 32.93
CA LEU A 164 2.14 2.82 31.69
C LEU A 164 1.67 1.36 31.81
N ILE A 165 1.81 0.74 32.98
CA ILE A 165 1.30 -0.63 33.23
C ILE A 165 -0.25 -0.66 33.20
N ASN A 166 -0.90 0.38 33.72
CA ASN A 166 -2.37 0.47 33.71
C ASN A 166 -3.00 0.81 32.35
N LYS A 167 -2.20 1.13 31.32
CA LYS A 167 -2.72 1.32 29.94
C LYS A 167 -2.81 0.02 29.14
N GLN A 168 -2.31 -1.09 29.70
CA GLN A 168 -2.31 -2.42 29.07
C GLN A 168 -3.36 -3.39 29.64
N VAL A 169 -4.23 -2.93 30.56
CA VAL A 169 -5.33 -3.71 31.14
C VAL A 169 -6.66 -3.22 30.62
#